data_AF-A0A7S3CFJ0-F1
#
_entry.id   AF-A0A7S3CFJ0-F1
#
_cell.length_a   1.000
_cell.length_b   1.000
_cell.length_c   1.000
_cell.angle_alpha   90.00
_cell.angle_beta   90.00
_cell.angle_gamma   90.00
#
_symmetry.space_group_name_H-M   'P 1'
#
loop_
_entity.id
_entity.type
_entity.pdbx_description
1 polymer ?
#
loop_
_entity_poly.entity_id
_entity_poly.type
_entity_poly.pdbx_seq_one_letter_code
_entity_poly.pdbx_strand_id
1 'polypeptide(L)'
;ETLEGPDSGQECALNLLQETLQEGEYDLTGELVRFLVRSARDMRANAEDQGGEAGGGSWFGMIFGSLTPLSSASQREGLLSKAVHKFLSAHAAALIASRRLQDLATFVHKSGFDVVPLLREEKHGVCRLVSFRQAVREIEEAFAQEGAKQLISLADSELLLEAFRAAGLTEWVIVLATVLRRSPLLLNLFRDDRALWSVFLNSLAEDESYTTFLRELERGMAAG
;
A
#
# COMPACT_ATOMS: atom_id res chain seq x y z
N GLU A 1 -42.58 4.65 -3.68
CA GLU A 1 -41.25 4.53 -3.05
C GLU A 1 -40.21 4.51 -4.15
N THR A 2 -39.79 5.70 -4.55
CA THR A 2 -38.82 5.92 -5.62
C THR A 2 -38.33 7.33 -5.40
N LEU A 3 -37.05 7.47 -5.02
CA LEU A 3 -36.17 8.64 -5.17
C LEU A 3 -34.93 8.43 -4.27
N GLU A 4 -34.22 7.32 -4.44
CA GLU A 4 -32.80 7.26 -4.06
C GLU A 4 -32.01 7.55 -5.33
N GLY A 5 -31.51 8.78 -5.45
CA GLY A 5 -30.75 9.22 -6.60
C GLY A 5 -29.38 8.53 -6.68
N PRO A 6 -28.65 8.67 -7.81
CA PRO A 6 -27.31 8.10 -8.00
C PRO A 6 -26.30 8.47 -6.90
N ASP A 7 -26.54 9.54 -6.14
CA ASP A 7 -25.69 10.00 -5.04
C ASP A 7 -25.79 9.10 -3.78
N SER A 8 -26.95 8.49 -3.45
CA SER A 8 -27.08 7.64 -2.25
C SER A 8 -26.36 6.29 -2.40
N GLY A 9 -26.37 5.73 -3.61
CA GLY A 9 -25.64 4.49 -3.92
C GLY A 9 -24.11 4.65 -3.83
N GLN A 10 -23.60 5.83 -4.18
CA GLN A 10 -22.17 6.15 -4.05
C GLN A 10 -21.75 6.35 -2.60
N GLU A 11 -22.62 6.96 -1.80
CA GLU A 11 -22.38 7.15 -0.37
C GLU A 11 -22.31 5.83 0.37
N CYS A 12 -23.29 4.97 0.13
CA CYS A 12 -23.28 3.61 0.63
C CYS A 12 -22.01 2.87 0.21
N ALA A 13 -21.62 2.95 -1.06
CA ALA A 13 -20.42 2.28 -1.56
C ALA A 13 -19.11 2.85 -0.99
N LEU A 14 -19.02 4.15 -0.70
CA LEU A 14 -17.85 4.75 -0.04
C LEU A 14 -17.74 4.35 1.42
N ASN A 15 -18.86 4.33 2.16
CA ASN A 15 -18.87 3.87 3.54
C ASN A 15 -18.50 2.38 3.62
N LEU A 16 -19.07 1.57 2.72
CA LEU A 16 -18.73 0.15 2.61
C LEU A 16 -17.26 -0.06 2.20
N LEU A 17 -16.70 0.79 1.34
CA LEU A 17 -15.26 0.75 1.02
C LEU A 17 -14.42 0.99 2.28
N GLN A 18 -14.79 1.95 3.12
CA GLN A 18 -14.05 2.23 4.34
C GLN A 18 -14.13 1.05 5.34
N GLU A 19 -15.31 0.44 5.50
CA GLU A 19 -15.51 -0.73 6.37
C GLU A 19 -14.72 -1.95 5.86
N THR A 20 -14.79 -2.24 4.56
CA THR A 20 -14.07 -3.38 3.97
C THR A 20 -12.56 -3.24 4.04
N LEU A 21 -12.03 -2.01 3.95
CA LEU A 21 -10.61 -1.74 4.21
C LEU A 21 -10.23 -2.05 5.66
N GLN A 22 -11.06 -1.66 6.63
CA GLN A 22 -10.80 -1.93 8.06
C GLN A 22 -10.80 -3.42 8.38
N GLU A 23 -11.70 -4.18 7.77
CA GLU A 23 -11.82 -5.64 7.95
C GLU A 23 -10.79 -6.44 7.12
N GLY A 24 -10.07 -5.80 6.18
CA GLY A 24 -9.09 -6.47 5.33
C GLY A 24 -9.69 -7.29 4.18
N GLU A 25 -10.95 -7.01 3.81
CA GLU A 25 -11.68 -7.70 2.73
C GLU A 25 -11.27 -7.15 1.35
N TYR A 26 -10.05 -7.50 0.91
CA TYR A 26 -9.43 -6.87 -0.25
C TYR A 26 -10.02 -7.27 -1.60
N ASP A 27 -10.64 -8.45 -1.71
CA ASP A 27 -11.40 -8.84 -2.91
C ASP A 27 -12.58 -7.89 -3.13
N LEU A 28 -13.40 -7.70 -2.10
CA LEU A 28 -14.55 -6.78 -2.14
C LEU A 28 -14.09 -5.31 -2.28
N THR A 29 -13.01 -4.92 -1.62
CA THR A 29 -12.37 -3.60 -1.81
C THR A 29 -12.10 -3.34 -3.29
N GLY A 30 -11.52 -4.30 -4.00
CA GLY A 30 -11.23 -4.15 -5.43
C GLY A 30 -12.50 -4.02 -6.28
N GLU A 31 -13.56 -4.75 -5.96
CA GLU A 31 -14.86 -4.62 -6.63
C GLU A 31 -15.47 -3.23 -6.41
N LEU A 32 -15.46 -2.74 -5.17
CA LEU A 32 -15.97 -1.41 -4.81
C LEU A 32 -15.18 -0.29 -5.50
N VAL A 33 -13.85 -0.37 -5.55
CA VAL A 33 -13.03 0.60 -6.28
C VAL A 33 -13.41 0.63 -7.77
N ARG A 34 -13.54 -0.53 -8.42
CA ARG A 34 -13.94 -0.61 -9.83
C ARG A 34 -15.35 -0.05 -10.04
N PHE A 35 -16.29 -0.38 -9.15
CA PHE A 35 -17.65 0.14 -9.18
C PHE A 35 -17.67 1.67 -9.07
N LEU A 36 -16.99 2.24 -8.07
CA LEU A 36 -16.94 3.67 -7.82
C LEU A 36 -16.28 4.43 -8.97
N VAL A 37 -15.16 3.93 -9.50
CA VAL A 37 -14.48 4.54 -10.65
C VAL A 37 -15.34 4.47 -11.92
N ARG A 38 -16.03 3.35 -12.15
CA ARG A 38 -16.96 3.23 -13.28
C ARG A 38 -18.15 4.17 -13.13
N SER A 39 -18.76 4.23 -11.95
CA SER A 39 -19.85 5.15 -11.64
C SER A 39 -19.44 6.60 -11.86
N ALA A 40 -18.20 6.96 -11.48
CA ALA A 40 -17.63 8.28 -11.71
C ALA A 40 -17.57 8.65 -13.20
N ARG A 41 -17.14 7.71 -14.05
CA ARG A 41 -17.04 7.89 -15.51
C ARG A 41 -18.42 7.95 -16.19
N ASP A 42 -19.34 7.10 -15.78
CA ASP A 42 -20.70 7.05 -16.34
C ASP A 42 -21.45 8.36 -16.04
N MET A 43 -21.23 8.98 -14.88
CA MET A 43 -21.76 10.32 -14.56
C MET A 43 -21.26 11.40 -15.52
N ARG A 44 -19.96 11.39 -15.81
CA ARG A 44 -19.36 12.36 -16.73
C ARG A 44 -19.89 12.18 -18.15
N ALA A 45 -19.93 10.94 -18.65
CA ALA A 45 -20.45 10.65 -19.98
C ALA A 45 -21.91 11.12 -20.14
N ASN A 46 -22.77 10.86 -19.16
CA ASN A 46 -24.17 11.30 -19.18
C ASN A 46 -24.33 12.83 -19.08
N ALA A 47 -23.42 13.51 -18.38
CA ALA A 47 -23.46 14.97 -18.25
C ALA A 47 -22.95 15.70 -19.51
N GLU A 48 -21.97 15.12 -20.22
CA GLU A 48 -21.49 15.63 -21.50
C GLU A 48 -22.55 15.50 -22.61
N ASP A 49 -23.41 14.47 -22.54
CA ASP A 49 -24.43 14.17 -23.57
C ASP A 49 -25.75 14.98 -23.40
N GLN A 50 -26.07 15.46 -22.18
CA GLN A 50 -27.36 16.12 -21.89
C GLN A 50 -27.30 17.64 -21.67
N GLY A 51 -26.12 18.29 -21.69
CA GLY A 51 -26.02 19.75 -21.54
C GLY A 51 -26.65 20.33 -20.25
N GLY A 52 -26.98 19.47 -19.28
CA GLY A 52 -27.85 19.79 -18.15
C GLY A 52 -27.09 19.90 -16.84
N GLU A 53 -27.31 21.01 -16.15
CA GLU A 53 -26.91 21.23 -14.75
C GLU A 53 -27.46 20.11 -13.87
N ALA A 54 -26.58 19.18 -13.48
CA ALA A 54 -26.93 18.12 -12.55
C ALA A 54 -26.84 18.67 -11.11
N GLY A 55 -27.95 19.26 -10.65
CA GLY A 55 -28.13 19.64 -9.25
C GLY A 55 -28.23 18.40 -8.34
N GLY A 56 -27.20 18.18 -7.52
CA GLY A 56 -27.15 17.16 -6.48
C GLY A 56 -26.36 17.69 -5.27
N GLY A 57 -26.92 17.55 -4.08
CA GLY A 57 -26.50 18.23 -2.85
C GLY A 57 -25.07 17.93 -2.37
N SER A 58 -24.55 18.84 -1.55
CA SER A 58 -23.15 18.92 -1.10
C SER A 58 -22.79 17.91 0.01
N TRP A 59 -22.83 16.60 -0.28
CA TRP A 59 -22.37 15.56 0.65
C TRP A 59 -20.83 15.39 0.68
N PHE A 60 -20.15 15.67 -0.43
CA PHE A 60 -18.68 15.77 -0.48
C PHE A 60 -18.09 16.77 0.52
N GLY A 61 -18.90 17.75 0.96
CA GLY A 61 -18.51 18.68 2.01
C GLY A 61 -18.27 18.03 3.37
N MET A 62 -18.90 16.89 3.68
CA MET A 62 -18.59 16.12 4.90
C MET A 62 -17.26 15.38 4.80
N ILE A 63 -16.91 14.85 3.62
CA ILE A 63 -15.66 14.08 3.41
C ILE A 63 -14.43 15.00 3.25
N PHE A 64 -14.62 16.17 2.62
CA PHE A 64 -13.54 17.11 2.28
C PHE A 64 -13.60 18.46 3.00
N GLY A 65 -14.56 18.67 3.90
CA GLY A 65 -14.69 19.92 4.66
C GLY A 65 -15.12 21.14 3.84
N SER A 66 -15.64 20.96 2.61
CA SER A 66 -16.03 22.06 1.71
C SER A 66 -17.54 22.11 1.49
N LEU A 67 -18.22 23.13 2.01
CA LEU A 67 -19.68 23.34 1.88
C LEU A 67 -20.13 23.90 0.51
N THR A 68 -19.30 23.80 -0.52
CA THR A 68 -19.63 24.33 -1.85
C THR A 68 -20.55 23.36 -2.59
N PRO A 69 -21.78 23.75 -2.96
CA PRO A 69 -22.60 22.96 -3.88
C PRO A 69 -21.84 22.80 -5.20
N LEU A 70 -21.63 21.55 -5.61
CA LEU A 70 -20.86 21.22 -6.80
C LEU A 70 -21.74 21.45 -8.02
N SER A 71 -21.33 22.36 -8.89
CA SER A 71 -22.16 22.79 -10.03
C SER A 71 -22.05 21.87 -11.25
N SER A 72 -21.09 20.92 -11.26
CA SER A 72 -20.84 20.07 -12.43
C SER A 72 -20.53 18.61 -12.09
N ALA A 73 -20.91 17.70 -12.99
CA ALA A 73 -20.63 16.27 -12.86
C ALA A 73 -19.12 15.95 -12.85
N SER A 74 -18.30 16.74 -13.57
CA SER A 74 -16.85 16.60 -13.56
C SER A 74 -16.22 16.93 -12.21
N GLN A 75 -16.77 17.91 -11.47
CA GLN A 75 -16.33 18.18 -10.10
C GLN A 75 -16.70 17.04 -9.14
N ARG A 76 -17.88 16.43 -9.30
CA ARG A 76 -18.30 15.26 -8.51
C ARG A 76 -17.43 14.04 -8.78
N GLU A 77 -17.13 13.73 -10.04
CA GLU A 77 -16.19 12.67 -10.43
C GLU A 77 -14.80 12.89 -9.79
N GLY A 78 -14.28 14.11 -9.88
CA GLY A 78 -12.98 14.46 -9.33
C GLY A 78 -12.92 14.29 -7.81
N LEU A 79 -14.01 14.61 -7.10
CA LEU A 79 -14.07 14.42 -5.65
C LEU A 79 -14.26 12.96 -5.25
N LEU A 80 -15.06 12.18 -6.00
CA LEU A 80 -15.21 10.75 -5.77
C LEU A 80 -13.85 10.04 -5.93
N SER A 81 -13.16 10.34 -7.02
CA SER A 81 -11.82 9.80 -7.30
C SER A 81 -10.83 10.18 -6.20
N LYS A 82 -10.86 11.42 -5.71
CA LYS A 82 -10.03 11.87 -4.59
C LYS A 82 -10.39 11.14 -3.29
N ALA A 83 -11.67 10.86 -3.03
CA ALA A 83 -12.11 10.23 -1.78
C ALA A 83 -11.63 8.78 -1.73
N VAL A 84 -11.86 8.04 -2.83
CA VAL A 84 -11.34 6.68 -3.00
C VAL A 84 -9.83 6.68 -2.83
N HIS A 85 -9.11 7.57 -3.52
CA HIS A 85 -7.65 7.65 -3.41
C HIS A 85 -7.19 7.95 -1.97
N LYS A 86 -7.86 8.85 -1.26
CA LYS A 86 -7.56 9.19 0.14
C LYS A 86 -7.75 7.99 1.06
N PHE A 87 -8.84 7.23 0.93
CA PHE A 87 -9.08 6.04 1.76
C PHE A 87 -8.06 4.94 1.49
N LEU A 88 -7.78 4.65 0.21
CA LEU A 88 -6.77 3.66 -0.18
C LEU A 88 -5.37 4.06 0.31
N SER A 89 -5.01 5.34 0.19
CA SER A 89 -3.71 5.85 0.65
C SER A 89 -3.57 5.78 2.17
N ALA A 90 -4.61 6.19 2.91
CA ALA A 90 -4.62 6.12 4.36
C ALA A 90 -4.50 4.66 4.86
N HIS A 91 -5.21 3.74 4.21
CA HIS A 91 -5.14 2.31 4.52
C HIS A 91 -3.74 1.73 4.26
N ALA A 92 -3.17 1.99 3.08
CA ALA A 92 -1.82 1.56 2.74
C ALA A 92 -0.77 2.12 3.72
N ALA A 93 -0.89 3.40 4.09
CA ALA A 93 -0.01 4.02 5.09
C ALA A 93 -0.14 3.33 6.46
N ALA A 94 -1.35 2.96 6.88
CA ALA A 94 -1.57 2.22 8.13
C ALA A 94 -0.97 0.81 8.09
N LEU A 95 -1.08 0.10 6.98
CA LEU A 95 -0.46 -1.22 6.79
C LEU A 95 1.08 -1.13 6.83
N ILE A 96 1.67 -0.10 6.20
CA ILE A 96 3.12 0.14 6.24
C ILE A 96 3.57 0.45 7.67
N ALA A 97 2.86 1.35 8.36
CA ALA A 97 3.17 1.76 9.73
C ALA A 97 3.08 0.59 10.72
N SER A 98 2.16 -0.35 10.50
CA SER A 98 1.97 -1.55 11.32
C SER A 98 2.78 -2.77 10.85
N ARG A 99 3.63 -2.62 9.82
CA ARG A 99 4.45 -3.70 9.24
C ARG A 99 3.68 -4.90 8.68
N ARG A 100 2.39 -4.75 8.41
CA ARG A 100 1.52 -5.78 7.81
C ARG A 100 1.76 -5.88 6.31
N LEU A 101 2.96 -6.33 5.92
CA LEU A 101 3.40 -6.34 4.51
C LEU A 101 2.64 -7.35 3.66
N GLN A 102 2.21 -8.48 4.24
CA GLN A 102 1.39 -9.45 3.52
C GLN A 102 0.03 -8.86 3.12
N ASP A 103 -0.61 -8.16 4.06
CA ASP A 103 -1.83 -7.42 3.80
C ASP A 103 -1.62 -6.30 2.79
N LEU A 104 -0.51 -5.56 2.88
CA LEU A 104 -0.19 -4.50 1.92
C LEU A 104 -0.08 -5.06 0.50
N ALA A 105 0.61 -6.19 0.33
CA ALA A 105 0.76 -6.81 -0.97
C ALA A 105 -0.58 -7.31 -1.52
N THR A 106 -1.36 -8.00 -0.69
CA THR A 106 -2.70 -8.49 -1.05
C THR A 106 -3.62 -7.33 -1.42
N PHE A 107 -3.61 -6.27 -0.61
CA PHE A 107 -4.35 -5.05 -0.86
C PHE A 107 -3.98 -4.43 -2.21
N VAL A 108 -2.69 -4.22 -2.48
CA VAL A 108 -2.22 -3.64 -3.76
C VAL A 108 -2.63 -4.53 -4.93
N HIS A 109 -2.43 -5.84 -4.81
CA HIS A 109 -2.76 -6.81 -5.85
C HIS A 109 -4.26 -6.83 -6.18
N LYS A 110 -5.13 -6.87 -5.16
CA LYS A 110 -6.58 -7.03 -5.33
C LYS A 110 -7.29 -5.72 -5.70
N SER A 111 -6.85 -4.60 -5.12
CA SER A 111 -7.43 -3.27 -5.37
C SER A 111 -6.91 -2.62 -6.65
N GLY A 112 -5.69 -2.98 -7.09
CA GLY A 112 -4.99 -2.29 -8.18
C GLY A 112 -4.47 -0.90 -7.79
N PHE A 113 -4.36 -0.61 -6.49
CA PHE A 113 -3.84 0.66 -6.00
C PHE A 113 -2.34 0.80 -6.31
N ASP A 114 -1.97 1.85 -7.04
CA ASP A 114 -0.56 2.19 -7.24
C ASP A 114 0.03 2.81 -5.96
N VAL A 115 0.79 1.99 -5.22
CA VAL A 115 1.37 2.36 -3.93
C VAL A 115 2.66 3.18 -4.07
N VAL A 116 3.29 3.20 -5.25
CA VAL A 116 4.61 3.84 -5.42
C VAL A 116 4.59 5.34 -5.16
N PRO A 117 3.61 6.13 -5.65
CA PRO A 117 3.51 7.56 -5.32
C PRO A 117 3.41 7.81 -3.80
N LEU A 118 2.59 7.02 -3.09
CA LEU A 118 2.44 7.11 -1.64
C LEU A 118 3.77 6.82 -0.93
N LEU A 119 4.48 5.75 -1.32
CA LEU A 119 5.78 5.40 -0.73
C LEU A 119 6.83 6.50 -0.89
N ARG A 120 6.79 7.22 -2.02
CA ARG A 120 7.70 8.36 -2.27
C ARG A 120 7.35 9.56 -1.38
N GLU A 121 6.07 9.85 -1.22
CA GLU A 121 5.58 10.92 -0.34
C GLU A 121 5.92 10.63 1.13
N GLU A 122 5.67 9.39 1.57
CA GLU A 122 5.84 8.93 2.94
C GLU A 122 7.27 8.49 3.29
N LYS A 123 8.24 8.72 2.40
CA LYS A 123 9.65 8.31 2.56
C LYS A 123 10.25 8.74 3.90
N HIS A 124 9.88 9.93 4.37
CA HIS A 124 10.34 10.49 5.65
C HIS A 124 9.29 10.43 6.76
N GLY A 125 8.09 9.95 6.45
CA GLY A 125 6.96 9.73 7.36
C GLY A 125 6.87 8.27 7.77
N VAL A 126 5.77 7.60 7.42
CA VAL A 126 5.51 6.22 7.86
C VAL A 126 6.52 5.19 7.30
N CYS A 127 7.20 5.52 6.20
CA CYS A 127 8.25 4.66 5.65
C CYS A 127 9.60 4.85 6.34
N ARG A 128 9.76 5.80 7.26
CA ARG A 128 11.05 5.99 7.92
C ARG A 128 11.33 4.83 8.88
N LEU A 129 12.46 4.15 8.68
CA LEU A 129 12.94 3.15 9.64
C LEU A 129 13.68 3.84 10.79
N VAL A 130 13.30 3.51 12.02
CA VAL A 130 14.02 3.98 13.22
C VAL A 130 15.27 3.13 13.47
N SER A 131 15.14 1.82 13.28
CA SER A 131 16.23 0.85 13.42
C SER A 131 15.99 -0.31 12.47
N PHE A 132 17.05 -0.73 11.77
CA PHE A 132 17.01 -1.88 10.87
C PHE A 132 16.59 -3.16 11.59
N ARG A 133 17.24 -3.46 12.72
CA ARG A 133 16.95 -4.66 13.53
C ARG A 133 15.52 -4.67 14.03
N GLN A 134 15.04 -3.52 14.50
CA GLN A 134 13.66 -3.39 14.97
C GLN A 134 12.67 -3.65 13.83
N ALA A 135 12.91 -3.06 12.65
CA ALA A 135 12.05 -3.26 11.48
C ALA A 135 11.99 -4.73 11.04
N VAL A 136 13.13 -5.44 11.04
CA VAL A 136 13.17 -6.89 10.74
C VAL A 136 12.30 -7.67 11.73
N ARG A 137 12.44 -7.43 13.03
CA ARG A 137 11.66 -8.13 14.07
C ARG A 137 10.18 -7.84 13.98
N GLU A 138 9.79 -6.57 13.81
CA GLU A 138 8.37 -6.19 13.70
C GLU A 138 7.70 -6.88 12.49
N ILE A 139 8.41 -7.03 11.37
CA ILE A 139 7.89 -7.74 10.19
C ILE A 139 7.81 -9.25 10.43
N GLU A 140 8.83 -9.85 11.05
CA GLU A 140 8.80 -11.27 11.42
C GLU A 140 7.66 -11.58 12.41
N GLU A 141 7.44 -10.71 13.39
CA GLU A 141 6.33 -10.80 14.34
C GLU A 141 4.98 -10.65 13.64
N ALA A 142 4.84 -9.70 12.70
CA ALA A 142 3.64 -9.53 11.90
C ALA A 142 3.31 -10.81 11.11
N PHE A 143 4.31 -11.43 10.46
CA PHE A 143 4.12 -12.73 9.79
C PHE A 143 3.76 -13.87 10.74
N ALA A 144 4.28 -13.86 11.98
CA ALA A 144 3.96 -14.88 12.96
C ALA A 144 2.52 -14.77 13.50
N GLN A 145 2.03 -13.54 13.72
CA GLN A 145 0.68 -13.29 14.24
C GLN A 145 -0.44 -13.64 13.26
N GLU A 146 -0.19 -13.57 11.95
CA GLU A 146 -1.14 -13.98 10.91
C GLU A 146 -1.35 -15.52 10.85
N GLY A 147 -0.78 -16.27 11.80
CA GLY A 147 -1.10 -17.68 12.00
C GLY A 147 -0.27 -18.61 11.12
N ALA A 148 1.06 -18.55 11.26
CA ALA A 148 2.03 -19.61 10.95
C ALA A 148 1.98 -20.34 9.59
N LYS A 149 1.15 -19.96 8.60
CA LYS A 149 0.92 -20.80 7.42
C LYS A 149 1.58 -20.35 6.13
N GLN A 150 2.07 -19.13 6.01
CA GLN A 150 2.97 -18.79 4.91
C GLN A 150 3.62 -17.45 5.16
N LEU A 151 4.95 -17.40 5.03
CA LEU A 151 5.62 -16.15 4.65
C LEU A 151 4.91 -15.61 3.40
N ILE A 152 4.83 -14.28 3.27
CA ILE A 152 4.33 -13.59 2.07
C ILE A 152 4.67 -14.37 0.79
N SER A 153 3.69 -14.55 -0.09
CA SER A 153 3.87 -15.36 -1.29
C SER A 153 5.03 -14.82 -2.14
N LEU A 154 5.67 -15.69 -2.94
CA LEU A 154 6.77 -15.28 -3.82
C LEU A 154 6.33 -14.08 -4.70
N ALA A 155 5.14 -14.16 -5.31
CA ALA A 155 4.61 -13.11 -6.17
C ALA A 155 4.39 -11.79 -5.42
N ASP A 156 3.77 -11.86 -4.24
CA ASP A 156 3.51 -10.69 -3.39
C ASP A 156 4.80 -10.03 -2.89
N SER A 157 5.81 -10.85 -2.58
CA SER A 157 7.11 -10.36 -2.15
C SER A 157 7.85 -9.64 -3.27
N GLU A 158 7.82 -10.15 -4.51
CA GLU A 158 8.43 -9.47 -5.65
C GLU A 158 7.69 -8.16 -5.97
N LEU A 159 6.35 -8.17 -5.90
CA LEU A 159 5.53 -6.96 -6.07
C LEU A 159 5.95 -5.85 -5.10
N LEU A 160 6.12 -6.17 -3.81
CA LEU A 160 6.57 -5.17 -2.83
C LEU A 160 8.03 -4.76 -3.02
N LEU A 161 8.93 -5.70 -3.34
CA LEU A 161 10.34 -5.38 -3.62
C LEU A 161 10.46 -4.42 -4.81
N GLU A 162 9.68 -4.62 -5.86
CA GLU A 162 9.59 -3.72 -7.01
C GLU A 162 9.03 -2.36 -6.62
N ALA A 163 7.95 -2.31 -5.83
CA ALA A 163 7.36 -1.06 -5.36
C ALA A 163 8.33 -0.25 -4.50
N PHE A 164 9.01 -0.88 -3.53
CA PHE A 164 10.01 -0.22 -2.69
C PHE A 164 11.20 0.27 -3.50
N ARG A 165 11.66 -0.51 -4.49
CA ARG A 165 12.73 -0.10 -5.40
C ARG A 165 12.32 1.10 -6.24
N ALA A 166 11.12 1.07 -6.82
CA ALA A 166 10.58 2.17 -7.63
C ALA A 166 10.38 3.45 -6.78
N ALA A 167 10.11 3.31 -5.49
CA ALA A 167 10.02 4.42 -4.54
C ALA A 167 11.40 4.91 -4.02
N GLY A 168 12.49 4.21 -4.31
CA GLY A 168 13.82 4.54 -3.80
C GLY A 168 13.98 4.29 -2.29
N LEU A 169 13.27 3.28 -1.76
CA LEU A 169 13.29 2.85 -0.37
C LEU A 169 14.26 1.67 -0.18
N THR A 170 15.56 1.91 -0.40
CA THR A 170 16.60 0.85 -0.37
C THR A 170 16.65 0.10 0.96
N GLU A 171 16.47 0.80 2.09
CA GLU A 171 16.48 0.15 3.40
C GLU A 171 15.35 -0.88 3.54
N TRP A 172 14.16 -0.57 3.03
CA TRP A 172 13.03 -1.51 3.01
C TRP A 172 13.28 -2.71 2.11
N VAL A 173 13.93 -2.51 0.96
CA VAL A 173 14.34 -3.61 0.08
C VAL A 173 15.29 -4.55 0.84
N ILE A 174 16.27 -4.00 1.58
CA ILE A 174 17.20 -4.80 2.39
C ILE A 174 16.46 -5.52 3.53
N VAL A 175 15.58 -4.83 4.26
CA VAL A 175 14.78 -5.42 5.34
C VAL A 175 13.94 -6.59 4.84
N LEU A 176 13.17 -6.39 3.78
CA LEU A 176 12.30 -7.44 3.23
C LEU A 176 13.12 -8.61 2.65
N ALA A 177 14.21 -8.33 1.94
CA ALA A 177 15.11 -9.37 1.45
C ALA A 177 15.79 -10.16 2.58
N THR A 178 16.04 -9.52 3.73
CA THR A 178 16.59 -10.15 4.93
C THR A 178 15.61 -11.10 5.58
N VAL A 179 14.37 -10.63 5.84
CA VAL A 179 13.30 -11.44 6.43
C VAL A 179 13.00 -12.67 5.54
N LEU A 180 13.00 -12.47 4.22
CA LEU A 180 12.75 -13.52 3.23
C LEU A 180 13.98 -14.38 2.90
N ARG A 181 15.13 -14.13 3.54
CA ARG A 181 16.38 -14.85 3.33
C ARG A 181 16.81 -14.91 1.85
N ARG A 182 16.62 -13.82 1.10
CA ARG A 182 16.94 -13.70 -0.33
C ARG A 182 18.42 -13.40 -0.58
N SER A 183 19.28 -14.39 -0.33
CA SER A 183 20.74 -14.22 -0.45
C SER A 183 21.22 -13.59 -1.76
N PRO A 184 20.78 -14.04 -2.95
CA PRO A 184 21.28 -13.47 -4.20
C PRO A 184 20.96 -11.97 -4.36
N LEU A 185 19.80 -11.53 -3.87
CA LEU A 185 19.41 -10.13 -3.91
C LEU A 185 20.26 -9.29 -2.97
N LEU A 186 20.46 -9.73 -1.73
CA LEU A 186 21.31 -9.04 -0.76
C LEU A 186 22.77 -8.94 -1.23
N LEU A 187 23.34 -10.03 -1.76
CA LEU A 187 24.69 -10.04 -2.32
C LEU A 187 24.85 -9.02 -3.46
N ASN A 188 23.85 -8.92 -4.33
CA ASN A 188 23.85 -7.93 -5.41
C ASN A 188 23.73 -6.49 -4.88
N LEU A 189 22.90 -6.25 -3.86
CA LEU A 189 22.73 -4.93 -3.25
C LEU A 189 24.00 -4.43 -2.56
N PHE A 190 24.75 -5.32 -1.92
CA PHE A 190 25.95 -4.97 -1.15
C PHE A 190 27.25 -5.04 -1.95
N ARG A 191 27.23 -5.55 -3.19
CA ARG A 191 28.42 -5.78 -4.01
C ARG A 191 29.34 -4.55 -4.06
N ASP A 192 28.75 -3.38 -4.27
CA ASP A 192 29.47 -2.13 -4.50
C ASP A 192 29.56 -1.25 -3.24
N ASP A 193 28.95 -1.65 -2.12
CA ASP A 193 28.94 -0.88 -0.87
C ASP A 193 29.34 -1.72 0.35
N ARG A 194 30.67 -1.81 0.56
CA ARG A 194 31.26 -2.56 1.68
C ARG A 194 31.00 -1.91 3.04
N ALA A 195 30.73 -0.61 3.09
CA ALA A 195 30.41 0.07 4.34
C ALA A 195 29.00 -0.33 4.80
N LEU A 196 28.02 -0.28 3.89
CA LEU A 196 26.66 -0.72 4.15
C LEU A 196 26.61 -2.22 4.51
N TRP A 197 27.38 -3.05 3.81
CA TRP A 197 27.56 -4.46 4.15
C TRP A 197 28.00 -4.67 5.62
N SER A 198 29.01 -3.92 6.08
CA SER A 198 29.50 -4.03 7.45
C SER A 198 28.43 -3.61 8.48
N VAL A 199 27.70 -2.53 8.20
CA VAL A 199 26.59 -2.07 9.06
C VAL A 199 25.50 -3.15 9.12
N PHE A 200 25.13 -3.73 7.98
CA PHE A 200 24.15 -4.80 7.89
C PHE A 200 24.55 -6.01 8.74
N LEU A 201 25.77 -6.54 8.57
CA LEU A 201 26.24 -7.68 9.36
C LEU A 201 26.20 -7.40 10.87
N ASN A 202 26.74 -6.25 11.30
CA ASN A 202 26.78 -5.87 12.71
C ASN A 202 25.37 -5.69 13.29
N SER A 203 24.41 -5.25 12.48
CA SER A 203 23.02 -5.05 12.92
C SER A 203 22.27 -6.35 13.26
N LEU A 204 22.76 -7.50 12.78
CA LEU A 204 22.16 -8.82 13.00
C LEU A 204 23.08 -9.78 13.77
N ALA A 205 24.35 -9.45 13.99
CA ALA A 205 25.35 -10.34 14.59
C ALA A 205 24.98 -10.85 16.00
N GLU A 206 24.24 -10.06 16.78
CA GLU A 206 23.78 -10.46 18.12
C GLU A 206 22.55 -11.36 18.10
N ASP A 207 21.91 -11.55 16.94
CA ASP A 207 20.72 -12.38 16.81
C ASP A 207 21.10 -13.79 16.32
N GLU A 208 21.05 -14.77 17.23
CA GLU A 208 21.49 -16.13 16.93
C GLU A 208 20.73 -16.77 15.76
N SER A 209 19.46 -16.36 15.54
CA SER A 209 18.63 -16.83 14.43
C SER A 209 19.18 -16.45 13.05
N TYR A 210 20.05 -15.44 12.99
CA TYR A 210 20.70 -14.98 11.76
C TYR A 210 22.08 -15.59 11.51
N THR A 211 22.69 -16.25 12.50
CA THR A 211 24.08 -16.73 12.42
C THR A 211 24.39 -17.55 11.17
N THR A 212 23.56 -18.56 10.84
CA THR A 212 23.79 -19.43 9.67
C THR A 212 23.67 -18.66 8.36
N PHE A 213 22.67 -17.78 8.28
CA PHE A 213 22.41 -16.96 7.11
C PHE A 213 23.52 -15.92 6.88
N LEU A 214 24.02 -15.26 7.93
CA LEU A 214 25.13 -14.32 7.82
C LEU A 214 26.40 -15.01 7.28
N ARG A 215 26.72 -16.21 7.78
CA ARG A 215 27.85 -16.99 7.26
C ARG A 215 27.70 -17.38 5.79
N GLU A 216 26.48 -17.67 5.34
CA GLU A 216 26.19 -17.94 3.93
C GLU A 216 26.47 -16.70 3.08
N LEU A 217 25.96 -15.54 3.48
CA LEU A 217 26.17 -14.28 2.78
C LEU A 217 27.66 -13.88 2.76
N GLU A 218 28.39 -14.05 3.87
CA GLU A 218 29.84 -13.78 3.94
C GLU A 218 30.62 -14.63 2.94
N ARG A 219 30.29 -15.92 2.80
CA ARG A 219 30.89 -16.79 1.79
C ARG A 219 30.56 -16.32 0.37
N GLY A 220 29.31 -15.91 0.13
CA GLY A 220 28.88 -15.36 -1.16
C GLY A 220 29.63 -14.09 -1.55
N MET A 221 29.84 -13.18 -0.60
CA MET A 221 30.58 -11.91 -0.81
C MET A 221 32.09 -12.10 -1.01
N ALA A 222 32.65 -13.24 -0.60
CA ALA A 222 34.06 -13.60 -0.80
C ALA A 222 34.31 -14.35 -2.12
N ALA A 223 33.28 -14.96 -2.69
CA ALA A 223 33.37 -15.75 -3.92
C ALA A 223 33.12 -14.94 -5.20
N GLY A 224 32.53 -13.75 -5.10
CA GLY A 224 32.26 -12.83 -6.21
C GLY A 224 33.14 -11.59 -6.19
#